data_AF-A0A382SA96-F1
#
_entry.id   AF-A0A382SA96-F1
#
_cell.length_a   1.000
_cell.length_b   1.000
_cell.length_c   1.000
_cell.angle_alpha   90.00
_cell.angle_beta   90.00
_cell.angle_gamma   90.00
#
_symmetry.space_group_name_H-M   'P 1'
#
loop_
_entity.id
_entity.type
_entity.pdbx_description
1 polymer ?
#
loop_
_entity_poly.entity_id
_entity_poly.type
_entity_poly.pdbx_seq_one_letter_code
_entity_poly.pdbx_strand_id
1 'polypeptide(L)' 'YAVLFVYLVWSLFKGEKAGPNPWTAKGLEWEIESPPDPHNFHETPIVTSEPYAYEEEDVLLADKGSH' A
#
# COMPACT_ATOMS: atom_id res chain seq x y z
N TYR A 1 -16.55 0.59 20.28
CA TYR A 1 -15.21 0.00 20.45
C TYR A 1 -15.16 -1.51 20.20
N ALA A 2 -16.07 -2.32 20.76
CA ALA A 2 -16.05 -3.78 20.57
C ALA A 2 -15.97 -4.22 19.09
N VAL A 3 -16.73 -3.57 18.20
CA VAL A 3 -16.72 -3.84 16.75
C VAL A 3 -15.32 -3.64 16.14
N LEU A 4 -14.58 -2.59 16.53
CA LEU A 4 -13.23 -2.33 16.03
C LEU A 4 -12.25 -3.44 16.43
N PHE A 5 -12.30 -3.87 17.69
CA PHE A 5 -11.42 -4.92 18.19
C PHE A 5 -11.72 -6.28 17.57
N VAL A 6 -13.00 -6.63 17.42
CA VAL A 6 -13.40 -7.88 16.74
C VAL A 6 -12.94 -7.85 15.28
N TYR A 7 -13.13 -6.73 14.58
CA TYR A 7 -12.71 -6.60 13.19
C TYR A 7 -11.19 -6.67 13.04
N LEU A 8 -10.43 -5.97 13.89
CA LEU A 8 -8.96 -6.01 13.89
C LEU A 8 -8.43 -7.42 14.14
N VAL A 9 -8.94 -8.13 15.15
CA VAL A 9 -8.49 -9.50 15.45
C VAL A 9 -8.84 -10.43 14.30
N TRP A 10 -10.04 -10.31 13.73
CA TRP A 10 -10.44 -11.15 12.61
C TRP A 10 -9.60 -10.89 11.34
N SER A 11 -9.31 -9.63 11.01
CA SER A 11 -8.52 -9.27 9.82
C SER A 11 -7.07 -9.75 9.92
N LEU A 12 -6.48 -9.74 11.12
CA LEU A 12 -5.12 -10.23 11.35
C LEU A 12 -4.95 -11.74 11.07
N PHE A 13 -5.99 -12.55 11.30
CA PHE A 13 -5.90 -14.01 11.16
C PHE A 13 -6.57 -14.58 9.90
N LYS A 14 -7.57 -13.90 9.36
CA LYS A 14 -8.41 -14.40 8.26
C LYS A 14 -8.49 -13.48 7.04
N GLY A 15 -7.86 -12.30 7.08
CA GLY A 15 -7.82 -11.38 5.95
C GLY A 15 -6.90 -11.85 4.82
N GLU A 16 -7.16 -11.37 3.61
CA GLU A 16 -6.23 -11.51 2.49
C GLU A 16 -4.95 -10.71 2.78
N LYS A 17 -3.80 -11.24 2.32
CA LYS A 17 -2.54 -10.53 2.46
C LYS A 17 -2.51 -9.36 1.49
N ALA A 18 -2.42 -8.15 2.01
CA ALA A 18 -2.16 -6.98 1.20
C ALA A 18 -0.78 -7.11 0.52
N GLY A 19 -0.72 -6.76 -0.76
CA GLY A 19 0.56 -6.58 -1.45
C GLY A 19 1.32 -5.33 -0.96
N PRO A 20 2.44 -4.98 -1.60
CA PRO A 20 3.24 -3.79 -1.26
C PRO A 20 2.43 -2.48 -1.30
N ASN A 21 1.58 -2.32 -2.32
CA ASN A 21 0.76 -1.13 -2.53
C ASN A 21 -0.65 -1.51 -3.01
N PRO A 22 -1.53 -1.96 -2.10
CA PRO A 22 -2.90 -2.38 -2.46
C PRO A 22 -3.80 -1.22 -2.91
N TRP A 23 -3.34 0.04 -2.77
CA TRP A 23 -4.14 1.24 -3.06
C TRP A 23 -3.62 2.04 -4.25
N THR A 24 -2.57 1.56 -4.93
CA THR A 24 -1.90 2.30 -6.02
C THR A 24 -1.51 3.73 -5.60
N ALA A 25 -1.12 3.91 -4.35
CA ALA A 25 -0.76 5.21 -3.80
C ALA A 25 0.62 5.68 -4.31
N LYS A 26 0.81 7.00 -4.41
CA LYS A 26 2.04 7.66 -4.88
C LYS A 26 2.78 8.32 -3.71
N GLY A 27 3.78 7.61 -3.21
CA GLY A 27 4.70 8.03 -2.16
C GLY A 27 5.81 6.98 -2.03
N LEU A 28 7.00 7.38 -1.58
CA LEU A 28 8.14 6.45 -1.49
C LEU A 28 7.86 5.27 -0.55
N GLU A 29 7.03 5.48 0.47
CA GLU A 29 6.58 4.44 1.40
C GLU A 29 5.68 3.38 0.75
N TRP A 30 5.17 3.64 -0.46
CA TRP A 30 4.36 2.70 -1.24
C TRP A 30 5.16 2.02 -2.36
N GLU A 31 6.46 2.31 -2.45
CA GLU A 31 7.40 1.64 -3.37
C GLU A 31 8.18 0.50 -2.68
N ILE A 32 7.99 0.32 -1.37
CA ILE A 32 8.66 -0.70 -0.57
C ILE A 32 7.75 -1.91 -0.32
N GLU A 33 8.35 -3.05 0.00
CA GLU A 33 7.62 -4.29 0.29
C GLU A 33 6.78 -4.20 1.57
N SER A 34 5.76 -5.06 1.67
CA SER A 34 4.94 -5.23 2.88
C SER A 34 5.04 -6.67 3.37
N PRO A 35 5.61 -6.93 4.58
CA PRO A 35 6.15 -5.96 5.52
C PRO A 35 7.46 -5.29 5.03
N PRO A 36 7.78 -4.08 5.50
CA PRO A 36 8.99 -3.37 5.05
C PRO A 36 10.27 -4.01 5.60
N ASP A 37 11.35 -3.94 4.82
CA ASP A 37 12.70 -4.25 5.26
C ASP A 37 13.13 -3.30 6.41
N PRO A 38 13.96 -3.74 7.38
CA PRO A 38 14.44 -2.87 8.46
C PRO A 38 15.09 -1.56 8.02
N HIS A 39 15.62 -1.51 6.79
CA HIS A 39 16.25 -0.33 6.22
C HIS A 39 15.34 0.46 5.26
N ASN A 40 14.07 0.04 5.10
CA ASN A 40 13.06 0.55 4.16
C ASN A 40 13.46 0.43 2.67
N PHE A 41 14.57 1.05 2.25
CA PHE A 41 15.07 1.05 0.88
C PHE A 41 16.45 0.39 0.83
N HIS A 42 16.66 -0.49 -0.14
CA HIS A 42 17.98 -1.09 -0.39
C HIS A 42 18.97 -0.08 -1.00
N GLU A 43 18.46 0.93 -1.70
CA GLU A 43 19.22 2.00 -2.34
C GLU A 43 18.48 3.33 -2.23
N THR A 44 19.18 4.46 -2.42
CA THR A 44 18.53 5.78 -2.33
C THR A 44 17.60 5.98 -3.53
N PRO A 45 16.28 6.17 -3.31
CA PRO A 45 15.35 6.33 -4.41
C PRO A 45 15.58 7.65 -5.14
N ILE A 46 15.47 7.63 -6.47
CA ILE A 46 15.53 8.82 -7.30
C ILE A 46 14.09 9.34 -7.45
N VAL A 47 13.82 10.50 -6.86
CA VAL A 47 12.49 11.12 -6.92
C VAL A 47 12.30 11.80 -8.28
N THR A 48 11.47 11.20 -9.13
CA THR A 48 11.17 11.69 -10.49
C THR A 48 9.85 12.43 -10.59
N SER A 49 8.97 12.28 -9.62
CA SER A 49 7.67 12.93 -9.54
C SER A 49 7.37 13.42 -8.12
N GLU A 50 6.47 14.38 -8.00
CA GLU A 50 5.99 14.85 -6.70
C GLU A 50 5.08 13.80 -6.04
N PRO A 51 5.04 13.74 -4.69
CA PRO A 51 4.03 12.99 -3.98
C PRO A 51 2.63 13.38 -4.45
N TYR A 52 1.72 12.41 -4.55
CA TYR A 52 0.34 12.63 -5.01
C TYR A 52 0.15 13.09 -6.47
N ALA A 53 1.18 13.02 -7.32
CA ALA A 53 1.03 13.22 -8.76
C ALA A 53 0.33 12.00 -9.39
N TYR A 54 -0.99 11.89 -9.18
CA TYR A 54 -1.83 10.84 -9.74
C TYR A 54 -2.36 11.23 -11.12
N GLU A 55 -2.27 10.30 -12.06
CA GLU A 55 -2.85 10.43 -13.40
C GLU A 55 -4.11 9.55 -13.56
N GLU A 56 -4.85 9.72 -14.66
CA GLU A 56 -6.06 8.91 -14.93
C GLU A 56 -5.73 7.40 -14.94
N GLU A 57 -4.55 7.01 -15.44
CA GLU A 57 -4.12 5.62 -15.47
C GLU A 57 -3.97 5.02 -14.07
N ASP A 58 -3.51 5.81 -13.09
CA ASP A 58 -3.32 5.35 -11.71
C ASP A 58 -4.68 5.03 -11.05
N VAL A 59 -5.69 5.85 -11.34
CA VAL A 59 -7.07 5.61 -10.87
C VAL A 59 -7.62 4.34 -11.49
N LEU A 60 -7.39 4.12 -12.78
CA LEU A 60 -7.83 2.92 -13.49
C LEU A 60 -7.11 1.65 -13.00
N LEU A 61 -5.85 1.77 -12.59
CA LEU A 61 -5.08 0.68 -11.99
C LEU A 61 -5.60 0.33 -10.59
N ALA A 62 -5.93 1.32 -9.76
CA ALA A 62 -6.53 1.11 -8.45
C ALA A 62 -7.87 0.36 -8.54
N ASP A 63 -8.72 0.69 -9.52
CA ASP A 63 -10.01 0.05 -9.74
C ASP A 63 -9.86 -1.43 -10.15
N LYS A 64 -8.91 -1.73 -11.04
CA LYS A 64 -8.64 -3.11 -11.50
C LYS A 64 -8.09 -4.03 -10.41
N GLY A 65 -7.34 -3.51 -9.45
CA GLY A 65 -6.82 -4.27 -8.31
C GLY A 65 -7.86 -4.61 -7.24
N SER A 66 -9.07 -4.04 -7.33
CA SER A 66 -10.16 -4.22 -6.37
C SER A 66 -11.09 -5.41 -6.68
N HIS A 67 -10.85 -6.15 -7.77
CA HIS A 67 -11.71 -7.24 -8.26
C HIS A 67 -11.05 -8.61 -8.22
#